data_AF-A0A822YSJ3-F1
#
_entry.id   AF-A0A822YSJ3-F1
#
_cell.length_a   1.000
_cell.length_b   1.000
_cell.length_c   1.000
_cell.angle_alpha   90.00
_cell.angle_beta   90.00
_cell.angle_gamma   90.00
#
_symmetry.space_group_name_H-M   'P 1'
#
loop_
_entity.id
_entity.type
_entity.pdbx_description
1 polymer ?
#
loop_
_entity_poly.entity_id
_entity_poly.type
_entity_poly.pdbx_seq_one_letter_code
_entity_poly.pdbx_strand_id
1 'polypeptide(L)'
;MLTSIMEVGGLKEEETYPYTRKPGECKFNPEKVAVRVVNFTNIPLDENQIAAHLVHHGPLAMGLNAAFMQTYIGGLRRQGVLHS
;
A
#
# COMPACT_ATOMS: atom_id res chain seq x y z
N MET A 1 3.41 9.37 3.20
CA MET A 1 2.97 8.75 1.92
C MET A 1 1.49 8.98 1.67
N LEU A 2 0.57 8.58 2.57
CA LEU A 2 -0.87 8.86 2.41
C LEU A 2 -1.22 10.35 2.53
N THR A 3 -0.42 11.12 3.27
CA THR A 3 -0.59 12.57 3.45
C THR A 3 -0.66 13.34 2.13
N SER A 4 0.18 13.02 1.15
CA SER A 4 0.19 13.71 -0.14
C SER A 4 -1.11 13.48 -0.92
N ILE A 5 -1.77 12.33 -0.76
CA ILE A 5 -3.06 12.04 -1.38
C ILE A 5 -4.16 12.89 -0.74
N MET A 6 -4.08 13.09 0.57
CA MET A 6 -5.00 13.97 1.30
C MET A 6 -4.82 15.42 0.87
N GLU A 7 -3.58 15.88 0.68
CA GLU A 7 -3.25 17.24 0.23
C GLU A 7 -3.75 17.53 -1.19
N VAL A 8 -3.57 16.59 -2.14
CA VAL A 8 -4.07 16.76 -3.52
C VAL A 8 -5.58 16.51 -3.65
N GLY A 9 -6.22 15.98 -2.61
CA GLY A 9 -7.68 15.81 -2.53
C GLY A 9 -8.22 14.51 -3.13
N GLY A 10 -7.37 13.50 -3.39
CA GLY A 10 -7.80 12.15 -3.76
C GLY A 10 -7.03 11.50 -4.91
N LEU A 11 -7.56 10.36 -5.37
CA LEU A 11 -7.01 9.54 -6.46
C LEU A 11 -8.03 9.40 -7.60
N LYS A 12 -7.51 9.18 -8.80
CA LYS A 12 -8.28 8.88 -10.01
C LYS A 12 -8.28 7.38 -10.30
N GLU A 13 -9.24 6.94 -11.09
CA GLU A 13 -9.28 5.58 -11.62
C GLU A 13 -8.17 5.36 -12.65
N GLU A 14 -7.65 4.13 -12.70
CA GLU A 14 -6.62 3.70 -13.66
C GLU A 14 -7.07 3.95 -15.12
N GLU A 15 -8.35 3.78 -15.43
CA GLU A 15 -8.90 4.05 -16.77
C GLU A 15 -8.76 5.52 -17.17
N THR A 16 -8.91 6.44 -16.22
CA THR A 16 -8.83 7.90 -16.46
C THR A 16 -7.44 8.48 -16.23
N TYR A 17 -6.53 7.70 -15.62
CA TYR A 17 -5.13 8.02 -15.41
C TYR A 17 -4.26 6.75 -15.59
N PRO A 18 -4.02 6.32 -16.85
CA PRO A 18 -3.35 5.04 -17.10
C PRO A 18 -1.87 5.06 -16.74
N TYR A 19 -1.37 3.93 -16.25
CA TYR A 19 0.03 3.74 -15.90
C TYR A 19 0.95 3.69 -17.13
N THR A 20 1.85 4.67 -17.25
CA THR A 20 2.73 4.85 -18.41
C THR A 20 4.13 4.24 -18.27
N ARG A 21 4.48 3.71 -17.09
CA ARG A 21 5.83 3.18 -16.76
C ARG A 21 6.99 4.17 -16.97
N LYS A 22 6.71 5.47 -17.08
CA LYS A 22 7.72 6.52 -17.25
C LYS A 22 7.36 7.73 -16.37
N PRO A 23 8.37 8.48 -15.89
CA PRO A 23 8.11 9.78 -15.30
C PRO A 23 7.40 10.67 -16.31
N GLY A 24 6.40 11.41 -15.86
CA GLY A 24 5.65 12.36 -16.68
C GLY A 24 5.11 13.48 -15.81
N GLU A 25 4.57 14.51 -16.45
CA GLU A 25 3.95 15.61 -15.75
C GLU A 25 2.67 15.16 -15.03
N CYS A 26 2.38 15.77 -13.87
CA CYS A 26 1.18 15.50 -13.11
C CYS A 26 -0.05 16.04 -13.88
N LYS A 27 -0.94 15.14 -14.30
CA LYS A 27 -2.19 15.47 -15.00
C LYS A 27 -3.41 15.33 -14.08
N PHE A 28 -3.23 15.66 -12.80
CA PHE A 28 -4.31 15.56 -11.82
C PHE A 28 -5.43 16.56 -12.16
N ASN A 29 -6.67 16.10 -12.02
CA ASN A 29 -7.88 16.88 -12.26
C ASN A 29 -8.85 16.52 -11.12
N PRO A 30 -9.20 17.49 -10.25
CA PRO A 30 -10.06 17.25 -9.10
C PRO A 30 -11.48 16.79 -9.47
N GLU A 31 -11.96 17.09 -10.67
CA GLU A 31 -13.29 16.69 -11.15
C GLU A 31 -13.40 15.19 -11.46
N LYS A 32 -12.26 14.51 -11.68
CA LYS A 32 -12.20 13.08 -12.00
C LYS A 32 -11.72 12.23 -10.81
N VAL A 33 -11.84 12.76 -9.59
CA VAL A 33 -11.47 12.03 -8.36
C VAL A 33 -12.50 10.96 -8.08
N ALA A 34 -12.04 9.72 -7.97
CA ALA A 34 -12.88 8.56 -7.64
C ALA A 34 -12.85 8.21 -6.16
N VAL A 35 -11.71 8.42 -5.48
CA VAL A 35 -11.54 8.08 -4.07
C VAL A 35 -10.82 9.20 -3.33
N ARG A 36 -11.23 9.46 -2.10
CA ARG A 36 -10.58 10.41 -1.18
C ARG A 36 -10.15 9.68 0.09
N VAL A 37 -8.95 10.00 0.57
CA VAL A 37 -8.46 9.52 1.86
C VAL A 37 -8.79 10.59 2.89
N VAL A 38 -9.56 10.25 3.91
CA VAL A 38 -9.97 11.19 4.97
C VAL A 38 -9.10 11.03 6.21
N ASN A 39 -8.70 9.79 6.52
CA ASN A 39 -7.90 9.48 7.68
C ASN A 39 -7.06 8.22 7.42
N PHE A 40 -5.97 8.07 8.16
CA PHE A 40 -5.17 6.86 8.23
C PHE A 40 -4.68 6.66 9.67
N THR A 41 -4.56 5.41 10.08
CA THR A 41 -4.06 5.03 11.40
C THR A 41 -2.85 4.13 11.25
N ASN A 42 -1.80 4.41 12.01
CA ASN A 42 -0.65 3.51 12.09
C ASN A 42 -0.94 2.44 13.14
N ILE A 43 -0.75 1.17 12.74
CA ILE A 43 -0.91 0.02 13.62
C ILE A 43 0.47 -0.33 14.19
N PRO A 44 0.58 -0.64 15.49
CA PRO A 44 1.83 -1.09 16.08
C PRO A 44 2.29 -2.43 15.47
N LEU A 45 3.58 -2.73 15.59
CA LEU A 45 4.20 -3.95 15.05
C LEU A 45 3.93 -5.17 15.96
N ASP A 46 2.67 -5.41 16.25
CA ASP A 46 2.18 -6.54 17.03
C ASP A 46 1.32 -7.41 16.11
N GLU A 47 1.74 -8.66 15.89
CA GLU A 47 1.07 -9.58 14.97
C GLU A 47 -0.40 -9.82 15.33
N ASN A 48 -0.74 -9.85 16.62
CA ASN A 48 -2.12 -10.05 17.06
C ASN A 48 -2.99 -8.83 16.71
N GLN A 49 -2.43 -7.64 16.85
CA GLN A 49 -3.13 -6.41 16.47
C GLN A 49 -3.27 -6.31 14.96
N ILE A 50 -2.23 -6.64 14.19
CA ILE A 50 -2.29 -6.67 12.72
C ILE A 50 -3.38 -7.65 12.25
N ALA A 51 -3.42 -8.86 12.81
CA ALA A 51 -4.44 -9.85 12.46
C ALA A 51 -5.86 -9.36 12.80
N ALA A 52 -6.05 -8.77 13.99
CA ALA A 52 -7.34 -8.18 14.37
C ALA A 52 -7.74 -7.04 13.43
N HIS A 53 -6.82 -6.13 13.11
CA HIS A 53 -7.09 -5.02 12.19
C HIS A 53 -7.44 -5.51 10.79
N LEU A 54 -6.78 -6.55 10.28
CA LEU A 54 -7.07 -7.14 8.98
C LEU A 54 -8.51 -7.68 8.90
N VAL A 55 -8.97 -8.36 9.94
CA VAL A 55 -10.34 -8.91 10.01
C VAL A 55 -11.38 -7.80 10.15
N HIS A 56 -11.11 -6.79 10.98
CA HIS A 56 -12.09 -5.75 11.30
C HIS A 56 -12.15 -4.61 10.29
N HIS A 57 -11.03 -4.24 9.66
CA HIS A 57 -10.92 -3.05 8.82
C HIS A 57 -10.59 -3.36 7.35
N GLY A 58 -10.23 -4.61 7.04
CA GLY A 58 -9.89 -5.04 5.69
C GLY A 58 -8.40 -4.87 5.35
N PRO A 59 -8.04 -4.75 4.06
CA PRO A 59 -6.65 -4.79 3.60
C PRO A 59 -5.75 -3.75 4.28
N LEU A 60 -4.55 -4.19 4.67
CA LEU A 60 -3.54 -3.36 5.33
C LEU A 60 -2.31 -3.17 4.43
N ALA A 61 -1.82 -1.94 4.33
CA ALA A 61 -0.55 -1.64 3.66
C ALA A 61 0.63 -1.96 4.59
N MET A 62 1.56 -2.81 4.14
CA MET A 62 2.74 -3.23 4.91
C MET A 62 4.00 -3.26 4.04
N GLY A 63 5.15 -2.96 4.68
CA GLY A 63 6.47 -3.10 4.06
C GLY A 63 7.15 -4.37 4.56
N LEU A 64 7.88 -5.06 3.67
CA LEU A 64 8.59 -6.30 3.98
C LEU A 64 9.92 -6.38 3.20
N ASN A 65 10.87 -7.16 3.70
CA ASN A 65 12.13 -7.41 3.01
C ASN A 65 11.93 -8.44 1.88
N ALA A 66 12.01 -7.99 0.64
CA ALA A 66 11.74 -8.82 -0.54
C ALA A 66 13.00 -9.46 -1.18
N ALA A 67 14.18 -9.38 -0.54
CA ALA A 67 15.45 -9.84 -1.13
C ALA A 67 15.43 -11.29 -1.65
N PHE A 68 14.68 -12.19 -0.99
CA PHE A 68 14.58 -13.60 -1.36
C PHE A 68 13.20 -14.00 -1.92
N MET A 69 12.38 -13.02 -2.32
CA MET A 69 11.03 -13.26 -2.86
C MET A 69 10.97 -13.28 -4.38
N GLN A 70 12.03 -12.87 -5.09
CA GLN A 70 12.04 -12.75 -6.56
C GLN A 70 11.68 -14.05 -7.30
N THR A 71 12.05 -15.21 -6.74
CA THR A 71 11.81 -16.54 -7.33
C THR A 71 10.85 -17.40 -6.50
N TYR A 72 10.11 -16.80 -5.56
CA TYR A 72 9.17 -17.54 -4.73
C TYR A 72 7.93 -17.96 -5.54
N ILE A 73 7.62 -19.26 -5.52
CA ILE A 73 6.51 -19.85 -6.30
C ILE A 73 5.35 -20.29 -5.38
N GLY A 74 5.60 -20.67 -4.13
CA GLY A 74 4.55 -21.07 -3.18
C GLY A 74 5.08 -21.74 -1.90
N GLY A 75 4.21 -21.90 -0.90
CA GLY A 75 4.51 -22.51 0.40
C GLY A 75 4.85 -21.50 1.52
N LEU A 76 4.94 -21.93 2.78
CA LEU A 76 5.21 -20.99 3.88
C LEU A 76 6.67 -20.52 3.84
N ARG A 77 6.89 -19.23 3.56
CA ARG A 77 8.22 -18.61 3.72
C ARG A 77 8.43 -18.25 5.18
N ARG A 78 9.37 -18.94 5.81
CA ARG A 78 9.97 -18.49 7.07
C ARG A 78 11.13 -17.59 6.71
N GLN A 79 11.07 -16.31 7.09
CA GLN A 79 12.25 -15.48 7.11
C GLN A 79 13.21 -16.16 8.10
N GLY A 80 14.33 -16.67 7.60
CA GLY A 80 15.35 -17.25 8.46
C GLY A 80 15.77 -16.17 9.46
N VAL A 81 15.44 -16.38 10.74
CA VAL A 81 16.04 -15.63 11.83
C VAL A 81 17.52 -15.93 11.72
N LEU A 82 18.32 -14.93 11.34
CA LEU A 82 19.76 -15.03 11.46
C LEU A 82 20.04 -15.08 12.97
N HIS A 83 20.03 -16.28 13.57
CA HIS A 83 20.76 -16.49 14.80
C HIS A 83 22.24 -16.37 14.43
N SER A 84 22.76 -15.14 14.57
CA SER A 84 24.15 -14.92 14.91
C SER A 84 24.40 -15.40 16.33
#